data_AF-T0PFE1-F1
#
_entry.id   AF-T0PFE1-F1
#
_cell.length_a   1.000
_cell.length_b   1.000
_cell.length_c   1.000
_cell.angle_alpha   90.00
_cell.angle_beta   90.00
_cell.angle_gamma   90.00
#
_symmetry.space_group_name_H-M   'P 1'
#
loop_
_entity.id
_entity.type
_entity.pdbx_description
1 polymer ?
#
loop_
_entity_poly.entity_id
_entity_poly.type
_entity_poly.pdbx_seq_one_letter_code
_entity_poly.pdbx_strand_id
1 'polypeptide(L)'
;MFIKRNNIFFSYYLKSYKHEFNDTITNINLKRSQILATVLFLVNALLLVLDLLIYKPMRSVIPAYSYLYYLHLIVMPFLIVFLGLGIFIKKQNNPVCKKVFIYSLIFITMLWCGFMGINSMYITGGISAYIICMFSFATCFLISPLKTFFIYLVSLVFFIIWINIEC
;
A
#
# COMPACT_ATOMS: atom_id res chain seq x y z
N MET A 1 14.10 49.46 9.26
CA MET A 1 14.91 48.21 9.33
C MET A 1 14.32 47.12 10.25
N PHE A 2 13.21 47.35 10.98
CA PHE A 2 12.61 46.37 11.90
C PHE A 2 11.70 45.31 11.26
N ILE A 3 11.11 45.59 10.09
CA ILE A 3 10.11 44.69 9.44
C ILE A 3 10.76 43.40 8.92
N LYS A 4 12.02 43.44 8.47
CA LYS A 4 12.72 42.26 7.92
C LYS A 4 13.09 41.23 9.00
N ARG A 5 13.24 41.64 10.26
CA ARG A 5 13.62 40.77 11.38
C ARG A 5 12.45 39.90 11.87
N ASN A 6 11.23 40.43 11.84
CA ASN A 6 10.03 39.68 12.22
C ASN A 6 9.69 38.56 11.24
N ASN A 7 9.92 38.75 9.94
CA ASN A 7 9.68 37.71 8.93
C ASN A 7 10.63 36.51 9.04
N ILE A 8 11.87 36.75 9.47
CA ILE A 8 12.86 35.67 9.66
C ILE A 8 12.50 34.84 10.90
N PHE A 9 12.11 35.49 12.00
CA PHE A 9 11.69 34.81 13.22
C PHE A 9 10.41 34.00 12.98
N PHE A 10 9.39 34.59 12.33
CA PHE A 10 8.16 33.89 11.97
C PHE A 10 8.42 32.68 11.06
N SER A 11 9.28 32.82 10.06
CA SER A 11 9.72 31.73 9.17
C SER A 11 10.39 30.58 9.94
N TYR A 12 11.23 30.89 10.92
CA TYR A 12 11.90 29.89 11.73
C TYR A 12 10.93 29.08 12.61
N TYR A 13 10.00 29.76 13.29
CA TYR A 13 8.96 29.09 14.08
C TYR A 13 8.06 28.22 13.20
N LEU A 14 7.62 28.74 12.05
CA LEU A 14 6.80 28.00 11.09
C LEU A 14 7.52 26.73 10.59
N LYS A 15 8.84 26.79 10.40
CA LYS A 15 9.65 25.65 9.98
C LYS A 15 9.75 24.59 11.08
N SER A 16 9.89 25.00 12.34
CA SER A 16 9.91 24.10 13.50
C SER A 16 8.57 23.36 13.65
N TYR A 17 7.44 24.09 13.63
CA TYR A 17 6.11 23.48 13.68
C TYR A 17 5.84 22.55 12.49
N LYS A 18 6.30 22.91 11.28
CA LYS A 18 6.17 22.05 10.10
C LYS A 18 6.96 20.74 10.26
N HIS A 19 8.11 20.77 10.92
CA HIS A 19 8.90 19.57 11.18
C HIS A 19 8.17 18.64 12.16
N GLU A 20 7.76 19.18 13.31
CA GLU A 20 7.03 18.46 14.35
C GLU A 20 5.72 17.85 13.82
N PHE A 21 4.98 18.62 13.01
CA PHE A 21 3.77 18.15 12.36
C PHE A 21 4.03 16.98 11.40
N ASN A 22 5.08 17.06 10.58
CA ASN A 22 5.45 16.00 9.65
C ASN A 22 5.89 14.72 10.39
N ASP A 23 6.60 14.85 11.50
CA ASP A 23 7.00 13.71 12.33
C ASP A 23 5.80 13.04 12.97
N THR A 24 4.85 13.85 13.47
CA THR A 24 3.58 13.37 14.00
C THR A 24 2.79 12.57 12.95
N ILE A 25 2.63 13.11 11.73
CA ILE A 25 2.00 12.39 10.61
C ILE A 25 2.74 11.08 10.31
N THR A 26 4.07 11.11 10.29
CA THR A 26 4.88 9.93 9.97
C THR A 26 4.68 8.83 11.01
N ASN A 27 4.63 9.18 12.29
CA ASN A 27 4.40 8.22 13.37
C ASN A 27 2.97 7.66 13.36
N ILE A 28 1.97 8.50 13.05
CA ILE A 28 0.57 8.04 12.87
C ILE A 28 0.50 7.06 11.71
N ASN A 29 1.07 7.40 10.55
CA ASN A 29 1.08 6.52 9.38
C ASN A 29 1.87 5.23 9.63
N LEU A 30 2.93 5.26 10.44
CA LEU A 30 3.66 4.05 10.84
C LEU A 30 2.79 3.11 11.67
N LYS A 31 2.02 3.64 12.63
CA LYS A 31 1.09 2.82 13.42
C LYS A 31 0.00 2.24 12.53
N ARG A 32 -0.55 3.05 11.62
CA ARG A 32 -1.57 2.60 10.66
C ARG A 32 -1.03 1.56 9.67
N SER A 33 0.21 1.70 9.20
CA SER A 33 0.81 0.72 8.30
C SER A 33 1.00 -0.64 8.97
N GLN A 34 1.36 -0.68 10.26
CA GLN A 34 1.47 -1.93 11.02
C GLN A 34 0.11 -2.61 11.22
N ILE A 35 -0.93 -1.83 11.57
CA ILE A 35 -2.29 -2.36 11.70
C ILE A 35 -2.77 -2.89 10.35
N LEU A 36 -2.60 -2.11 9.28
CA LEU A 36 -3.01 -2.49 7.93
C LEU A 36 -2.27 -3.75 7.47
N ALA A 37 -0.95 -3.83 7.64
CA ALA A 37 -0.18 -5.02 7.30
C ALA A 37 -0.64 -6.26 8.07
N THR A 38 -1.04 -6.10 9.33
CA THR A 38 -1.60 -7.21 10.15
C THR A 38 -2.96 -7.66 9.58
N VAL A 39 -3.85 -6.72 9.25
CA VAL A 39 -5.15 -7.03 8.64
C VAL A 39 -4.95 -7.71 7.28
N LEU A 40 -4.08 -7.18 6.43
CA LEU A 40 -3.76 -7.76 5.12
C LEU A 40 -3.17 -9.16 5.26
N PHE A 41 -2.32 -9.40 6.27
CA PHE A 41 -1.78 -10.73 6.53
C PHE A 41 -2.89 -11.72 6.88
N LEU A 42 -3.81 -11.35 7.78
CA LEU A 42 -4.93 -12.22 8.16
C LEU A 42 -5.87 -12.49 6.98
N VAL A 43 -6.22 -11.45 6.22
CA VAL A 43 -7.07 -11.59 5.02
C VAL A 43 -6.38 -12.48 3.98
N ASN A 44 -5.09 -12.26 3.72
CA ASN A 44 -4.33 -13.05 2.76
C ASN A 44 -4.17 -14.52 3.20
N ALA A 45 -4.05 -14.78 4.52
CA ALA A 45 -4.03 -16.14 5.06
C ALA A 45 -5.37 -16.84 4.80
N LEU A 46 -6.48 -16.14 5.06
CA LEU A 46 -7.82 -16.66 4.79
C LEU A 46 -8.00 -16.97 3.30
N LEU A 47 -7.59 -16.06 2.42
CA LEU A 47 -7.67 -16.25 0.97
C LEU A 47 -6.83 -17.44 0.50
N LEU A 48 -5.62 -17.64 1.03
CA LEU A 48 -4.80 -18.84 0.74
C LEU A 48 -5.50 -20.14 1.15
N VAL A 49 -6.16 -20.15 2.32
CA VAL A 49 -6.92 -21.32 2.76
C VAL A 49 -8.09 -21.60 1.83
N LEU A 50 -8.86 -20.56 1.44
CA LEU A 50 -9.95 -20.70 0.48
C LEU A 50 -9.45 -21.18 -0.89
N ASP A 51 -8.31 -20.70 -1.34
CA ASP A 51 -7.67 -21.13 -2.58
C ASP A 51 -7.31 -22.61 -2.58
N LEU A 52 -6.87 -23.14 -1.44
CA LEU A 52 -6.47 -24.54 -1.30
C LEU A 52 -7.67 -25.48 -1.13
N LEU A 53 -8.71 -25.03 -0.42
CA LEU A 53 -9.88 -25.85 -0.10
C LEU A 53 -10.97 -25.81 -1.17
N ILE A 54 -11.23 -24.63 -1.74
CA ILE A 54 -12.38 -24.39 -2.63
C ILE A 54 -11.94 -24.25 -4.08
N TYR A 55 -10.93 -23.41 -4.35
CA TYR A 55 -10.58 -23.05 -5.74
C TYR A 55 -9.55 -23.98 -6.39
N LYS A 56 -8.94 -24.90 -5.63
CA LYS A 56 -8.00 -25.89 -6.14
C LYS A 56 -8.49 -26.66 -7.38
N PRO A 57 -9.71 -27.23 -7.43
CA PRO A 57 -10.22 -27.90 -8.63
C PRO A 57 -10.46 -26.95 -9.81
N MET A 58 -10.73 -25.67 -9.57
CA MET A 58 -10.98 -24.69 -10.64
C MET A 58 -9.70 -24.32 -11.40
N ARG A 59 -8.53 -24.55 -10.81
CA ARG A 59 -7.21 -24.23 -11.40
C ARG A 59 -6.92 -25.03 -12.67
N SER A 60 -7.45 -26.24 -12.81
CA SER A 60 -7.27 -27.04 -14.02
C SER A 60 -8.13 -26.56 -15.18
N VAL A 61 -9.17 -25.78 -14.89
CA VAL A 61 -10.13 -25.27 -15.89
C VAL A 61 -9.76 -23.85 -16.30
N ILE A 62 -9.46 -22.99 -15.33
CA ILE A 62 -9.18 -21.57 -15.55
C ILE A 62 -7.80 -21.23 -14.95
N PRO A 63 -6.79 -20.96 -15.80
CA PRO A 63 -5.43 -20.64 -15.36
C PRO A 63 -5.33 -19.45 -14.40
N ALA A 64 -6.26 -18.48 -14.49
CA ALA A 64 -6.30 -17.31 -13.62
C ALA A 64 -6.37 -17.66 -12.12
N TYR A 65 -7.05 -18.74 -11.73
CA TYR A 65 -7.05 -19.19 -10.32
C TYR A 65 -5.65 -19.65 -9.84
N SER A 66 -4.78 -20.11 -10.75
CA SER A 66 -3.40 -20.44 -10.40
C SER A 66 -2.56 -19.20 -10.16
N TYR A 67 -2.70 -18.17 -11.02
CA TYR A 67 -2.01 -16.90 -10.83
C TYR A 67 -2.45 -16.20 -9.55
N LEU A 68 -3.76 -16.22 -9.23
CA LEU A 68 -4.30 -15.70 -7.98
C LEU A 68 -3.63 -16.35 -6.75
N TYR A 69 -3.54 -17.68 -6.74
CA TYR A 69 -2.86 -18.42 -5.67
C TYR A 69 -1.38 -18.03 -5.53
N TYR A 70 -0.65 -17.91 -6.64
CA TYR A 70 0.75 -17.49 -6.62
C TYR A 70 0.92 -16.06 -6.11
N LEU A 71 0.01 -15.14 -6.46
CA LEU A 71 0.02 -13.78 -5.93
C LEU A 71 -0.13 -13.77 -4.42
N HIS A 72 -1.08 -14.53 -3.88
CA HIS A 72 -1.26 -14.66 -2.43
C HIS A 72 -0.02 -15.26 -1.75
N LEU A 73 0.62 -16.26 -2.38
CA LEU A 73 1.83 -16.91 -1.88
C LEU A 73 3.04 -15.97 -1.88
N ILE A 74 3.20 -15.11 -2.88
CA ILE A 74 4.31 -14.14 -2.98
C ILE A 74 4.15 -13.00 -1.98
N VAL A 75 2.93 -12.49 -1.78
CA VAL A 75 2.68 -11.39 -0.84
C VAL A 75 2.86 -11.80 0.63
N MET A 76 2.68 -13.07 0.95
CA MET A 76 2.80 -13.53 2.34
C MET A 76 4.19 -13.31 2.97
N PRO A 77 5.28 -13.82 2.38
CA PRO A 77 6.63 -13.53 2.87
C PRO A 77 6.90 -12.04 3.01
N PHE A 78 6.43 -11.23 2.05
CA PHE A 78 6.58 -9.79 2.13
C PHE A 78 5.89 -9.20 3.37
N LEU A 79 4.63 -9.57 3.66
CA LEU A 79 3.92 -9.10 4.85
C LEU A 79 4.58 -9.56 6.15
N ILE A 80 5.09 -10.79 6.21
CA ILE A 80 5.83 -11.31 7.37
C ILE A 80 7.09 -10.49 7.60
N VAL A 81 7.90 -10.28 6.57
CA VAL A 81 9.13 -9.46 6.64
C VAL A 81 8.79 -8.03 7.02
N PHE A 82 7.71 -7.47 6.46
CA PHE A 82 7.26 -6.12 6.78
C PHE A 82 6.90 -5.98 8.26
N LEU A 83 6.08 -6.89 8.80
CA LEU A 83 5.71 -6.88 10.22
C LEU A 83 6.92 -7.05 11.14
N GLY A 84 7.84 -7.95 10.80
CA GLY A 84 9.09 -8.15 11.54
C GLY A 84 9.98 -6.90 11.55
N LEU A 85 10.23 -6.32 10.38
CA LEU A 85 11.00 -5.06 10.25
C LEU A 85 10.31 -3.89 10.96
N GLY A 86 8.97 -3.87 10.99
CA GLY A 86 8.19 -2.85 11.68
C GLY A 86 8.55 -2.70 13.16
N ILE A 87 8.92 -3.80 13.84
CA ILE A 87 9.34 -3.78 15.26
C ILE A 87 10.62 -2.97 15.43
N PHE A 88 11.59 -3.12 14.51
CA PHE A 88 12.86 -2.40 14.53
C PHE A 88 12.69 -0.94 14.10
N ILE A 89 11.91 -0.70 13.04
CA ILE A 89 11.65 0.65 12.50
C ILE A 89 10.92 1.54 13.53
N LYS A 90 10.09 0.95 14.40
CA LYS A 90 9.43 1.70 15.48
C LYS A 90 10.42 2.34 16.45
N LYS A 91 11.55 1.66 16.73
CA LYS A 91 12.61 2.14 17.62
C LYS A 91 13.57 3.12 16.94
N GLN A 92 13.51 3.23 15.61
CA GLN A 92 14.43 4.06 14.84
C GLN A 92 14.05 5.54 14.93
N ASN A 93 15.04 6.41 15.14
CA ASN A 93 14.80 7.86 15.20
C ASN A 93 14.83 8.55 13.83
N ASN A 94 15.31 7.88 12.79
CA ASN A 94 15.41 8.46 11.44
C ASN A 94 14.02 8.55 10.75
N PRO A 95 13.48 9.75 10.49
CA PRO A 95 12.16 9.93 9.89
C PRO A 95 12.11 9.53 8.41
N VAL A 96 13.24 9.59 7.69
CA VAL A 96 13.31 9.18 6.28
C VAL A 96 13.12 7.68 6.17
N CYS A 97 13.78 6.91 7.04
CA CYS A 97 13.66 5.46 7.09
C CYS A 97 12.21 5.02 7.34
N LYS A 98 11.52 5.65 8.30
CA LYS A 98 10.08 5.42 8.56
C LYS A 98 9.21 5.70 7.34
N LYS A 99 9.46 6.82 6.64
CA LYS A 99 8.72 7.18 5.43
C LYS A 99 8.91 6.15 4.33
N VAL A 100 10.15 5.79 4.01
CA VAL A 100 10.47 4.77 3.00
C VAL A 100 9.78 3.45 3.32
N PHE A 101 9.83 3.03 4.59
CA PHE A 101 9.15 1.83 5.06
C PHE A 101 7.62 1.90 4.88
N ILE A 102 6.98 3.03 5.17
CA ILE A 102 5.53 3.18 4.92
C ILE A 102 5.21 3.16 3.43
N TYR A 103 5.98 3.87 2.61
CA TYR A 103 5.75 3.93 1.16
C TYR A 103 6.00 2.59 0.47
N SER A 104 6.93 1.76 0.95
CA SER A 104 7.16 0.43 0.37
C SER A 104 5.95 -0.49 0.56
N LEU A 105 5.29 -0.46 1.73
CA LEU A 105 4.03 -1.18 1.94
C LEU A 105 2.98 -0.74 0.94
N ILE A 106 2.74 0.57 0.87
CA ILE A 106 1.72 1.14 0.00
C ILE A 106 2.01 0.72 -1.45
N PHE A 107 3.23 0.92 -1.93
CA PHE A 107 3.58 0.60 -3.31
C PHE A 107 3.38 -0.89 -3.64
N ILE A 108 3.88 -1.80 -2.81
CA ILE A 108 3.80 -3.24 -3.08
C ILE A 108 2.35 -3.74 -2.99
N THR A 109 1.61 -3.29 -1.98
CA THR A 109 0.20 -3.67 -1.83
C THR A 109 -0.67 -3.12 -2.95
N MET A 110 -0.36 -1.92 -3.45
CA MET A 110 -1.04 -1.33 -4.61
C MET A 110 -0.80 -2.11 -5.90
N LEU A 111 0.43 -2.58 -6.14
CA LEU A 111 0.73 -3.48 -7.26
C LEU A 111 -0.03 -4.79 -7.11
N TRP A 112 -0.03 -5.37 -5.91
CA TRP A 112 -0.78 -6.58 -5.62
C TRP A 112 -2.29 -6.41 -5.85
N CYS A 113 -2.90 -5.31 -5.40
CA CYS A 113 -4.30 -4.98 -5.70
C CYS A 113 -4.56 -4.89 -7.22
N GLY A 114 -3.60 -4.35 -7.99
CA GLY A 114 -3.67 -4.30 -9.45
C GLY A 114 -3.75 -5.69 -10.07
N PHE A 115 -2.83 -6.59 -9.70
CA PHE A 115 -2.82 -7.98 -10.17
C PHE A 115 -4.07 -8.77 -9.72
N MET A 116 -4.55 -8.53 -8.50
CA MET A 116 -5.83 -9.08 -8.03
C MET A 116 -7.00 -8.61 -8.90
N GLY A 117 -7.02 -7.31 -9.26
CA GLY A 117 -8.02 -6.74 -10.14
C GLY A 117 -8.01 -7.37 -11.54
N ILE A 118 -6.83 -7.60 -12.09
CA ILE A 118 -6.65 -8.25 -13.39
C ILE A 118 -7.21 -9.67 -13.33
N ASN A 119 -6.85 -10.45 -12.31
CA ASN A 119 -7.38 -11.81 -12.12
C ASN A 119 -8.91 -11.80 -11.94
N SER A 120 -9.45 -10.84 -11.19
CA SER A 120 -10.90 -10.65 -11.03
C SER A 120 -11.58 -10.38 -12.37
N MET A 121 -10.97 -9.60 -13.26
CA MET A 121 -11.48 -9.33 -14.60
C MET A 121 -11.50 -10.60 -15.46
N TYR A 122 -10.48 -11.45 -15.41
CA TYR A 122 -10.48 -12.73 -16.14
C TYR A 122 -11.48 -13.75 -15.61
N ILE A 123 -11.71 -13.78 -14.30
CA ILE A 123 -12.60 -14.77 -13.68
C ILE A 123 -14.06 -14.34 -13.76
N THR A 124 -14.36 -13.06 -13.53
CA THR A 124 -15.72 -12.54 -13.34
C THR A 124 -16.10 -11.41 -14.29
N GLY A 125 -15.16 -10.85 -15.05
CA GLY A 125 -15.36 -9.62 -15.83
C GLY A 125 -15.38 -8.33 -15.00
N GLY A 126 -15.26 -8.42 -13.66
CA GLY A 126 -15.39 -7.28 -12.76
C GLY A 126 -14.05 -6.68 -12.30
N ILE A 127 -14.01 -5.35 -12.16
CA ILE A 127 -12.88 -4.58 -11.60
C ILE A 127 -13.11 -4.11 -10.15
N SER A 128 -14.20 -4.58 -9.50
CA SER A 128 -14.62 -4.11 -8.17
C SER A 128 -13.56 -4.34 -7.10
N ALA A 129 -12.86 -5.49 -7.13
CA ALA A 129 -11.80 -5.82 -6.20
C ALA A 129 -10.67 -4.77 -6.20
N TYR A 130 -10.26 -4.32 -7.40
CA TYR A 130 -9.26 -3.26 -7.55
C TYR A 130 -9.75 -1.94 -6.94
N ILE A 131 -10.96 -1.51 -7.29
CA ILE A 131 -11.54 -0.24 -6.83
C ILE A 131 -11.66 -0.21 -5.29
N ILE A 132 -12.16 -1.29 -4.69
CA ILE A 132 -12.30 -1.40 -3.23
C ILE A 132 -10.93 -1.30 -2.54
N CYS A 133 -9.92 -1.98 -3.08
CA CYS A 133 -8.55 -1.91 -2.58
C CYS A 133 -8.04 -0.46 -2.61
N MET A 134 -8.16 0.20 -3.77
CA MET A 134 -7.68 1.57 -3.99
C MET A 134 -8.26 2.57 -2.99
N PHE A 135 -9.59 2.56 -2.81
CA PHE A 135 -10.27 3.44 -1.85
C PHE A 135 -9.91 3.10 -0.40
N SER A 136 -9.75 1.82 -0.06
CA SER A 136 -9.33 1.40 1.28
C SER A 136 -7.94 1.97 1.61
N PHE A 137 -6.99 1.90 0.68
CA PHE A 137 -5.66 2.49 0.87
C PHE A 137 -5.69 4.02 0.93
N ALA A 138 -6.57 4.67 0.17
CA ALA A 138 -6.72 6.12 0.15
C ALA A 138 -7.13 6.65 1.52
N THR A 139 -8.04 5.95 2.18
CA THR A 139 -8.61 6.35 3.46
C THR A 139 -7.71 6.01 4.65
N CYS A 140 -6.88 4.96 4.54
CA CYS A 140 -6.00 4.55 5.63
C CYS A 140 -4.86 5.54 5.90
N PHE A 141 -4.29 6.18 4.87
CA PHE A 141 -3.05 6.96 5.03
C PHE A 141 -3.25 8.47 4.92
N LEU A 142 -2.59 9.21 5.81
CA LEU A 142 -2.53 10.68 5.75
C LEU A 142 -1.38 11.08 4.83
N ILE A 143 -1.65 11.12 3.52
CA ILE A 143 -0.68 11.48 2.48
C ILE A 143 -1.19 12.70 1.71
N SER A 144 -0.25 13.54 1.26
CA SER A 144 -0.57 14.69 0.40
C SER A 144 -1.29 14.23 -0.87
N PRO A 145 -2.41 14.87 -1.26
CA PRO A 145 -3.21 14.47 -2.41
C PRO A 145 -2.41 14.24 -3.70
N LEU A 146 -1.41 15.09 -3.97
CA LEU A 146 -0.54 14.97 -5.14
C LEU A 146 0.25 13.65 -5.14
N LYS A 147 0.82 13.26 -4.00
CA LYS A 147 1.60 12.00 -3.91
C LYS A 147 0.70 10.79 -4.09
N THR A 148 -0.46 10.83 -3.46
CA THR A 148 -1.48 9.78 -3.58
C THR A 148 -1.94 9.65 -5.03
N PHE A 149 -2.19 10.77 -5.72
CA PHE A 149 -2.51 10.80 -7.15
C PHE A 149 -1.43 10.13 -8.00
N PHE A 150 -0.15 10.43 -7.78
CA PHE A 150 0.94 9.78 -8.51
C PHE A 150 0.99 8.26 -8.28
N ILE A 151 0.85 7.81 -7.03
CA ILE A 151 0.83 6.37 -6.70
C ILE A 151 -0.33 5.67 -7.44
N TYR A 152 -1.50 6.30 -7.45
CA TYR A 152 -2.67 5.78 -8.16
C TYR A 152 -2.53 5.78 -9.66
N LEU A 153 -2.00 6.86 -10.23
CA LEU A 153 -1.78 6.97 -11.66
C LEU A 153 -0.80 5.90 -12.15
N VAL A 154 0.28 5.66 -11.40
CA VAL A 154 1.22 4.57 -11.72
C VAL A 154 0.51 3.21 -11.69
N SER A 155 -0.23 2.91 -10.62
CA SER A 155 -0.99 1.66 -10.52
C SER A 155 -2.00 1.49 -11.66
N LEU A 156 -2.70 2.56 -12.04
CA LEU A 156 -3.67 2.56 -13.13
C LEU A 156 -3.02 2.31 -14.49
N VAL A 157 -1.88 2.96 -14.76
CA VAL A 157 -1.13 2.77 -16.01
C VAL A 157 -0.67 1.31 -16.13
N PHE A 158 -0.13 0.72 -15.05
CA PHE A 158 0.21 -0.70 -15.04
C PHE A 158 -1.00 -1.59 -15.30
N PHE A 159 -2.14 -1.28 -14.68
CA PHE A 159 -3.39 -2.03 -14.88
C PHE A 159 -3.87 -1.97 -16.34
N ILE A 160 -3.86 -0.78 -16.96
CA ILE A 160 -4.28 -0.58 -18.35
C ILE A 160 -3.31 -1.26 -19.32
N ILE A 161 -2.00 -1.09 -19.14
CA ILE A 161 -1.00 -1.71 -20.02
C ILE A 161 -1.17 -3.22 -20.02
N TRP A 162 -1.36 -3.82 -18.85
CA TRP A 162 -1.53 -5.27 -18.74
C TRP A 162 -2.76 -5.77 -19.49
N ILE A 163 -3.91 -5.10 -19.33
CA ILE A 163 -5.15 -5.44 -20.05
C ILE A 163 -4.92 -5.41 -21.57
N ASN A 164 -4.16 -4.44 -22.09
CA ASN A 164 -3.90 -4.33 -23.53
C ASN A 164 -2.90 -5.36 -24.08
N ILE A 165 -2.13 -6.04 -23.22
CA ILE A 165 -1.17 -7.07 -23.65
C ILE A 165 -1.85 -8.45 -23.73
N GLU A 166 -2.82 -8.72 -22.86
CA GLU A 166 -3.49 -10.02 -22.76
C GLU A 166 -4.88 -10.06 -23.44
N CYS A 167 -5.44 -8.93 -23.89
CA CYS A 167 -6.58 -8.86 -24.81
C CYS A 167 -6.12 -8.76 -26.27
#